data_AF-A0A183M373-F1
#
_entry.id   AF-A0A183M373-F1
#
_cell.length_a   1.000
_cell.length_b   1.000
_cell.length_c   1.000
_cell.angle_alpha   90.00
_cell.angle_beta   90.00
_cell.angle_gamma   90.00
#
_symmetry.space_group_name_H-M   'P 1'
#
loop_
_entity.id
_entity.type
_entity.pdbx_description
1 polymer ?
#
loop_
_entity_poly.entity_id
_entity_poly.type
_entity_poly.pdbx_seq_one_letter_code
_entity_poly.pdbx_strand_id
1 'polypeptide(L)'
;MKFSNNNVLLDTIRYFCGAFMRSPYMAMPRIIKVLSTAYEFNPNYNKEIICRPSDNTELPPLIMQIPFFTIFKKAIVGSPYSVKARALIYAHLERLELPANTLHVDRQYIIKHSPRLIDEMINSLLYVLAVAMDEGLLSDVISFF
;
A
#
# COMPACT_ATOMS: atom_id res chain seq x y z
N MET A 1 -13.23 1.44 -14.46
CA MET A 1 -11.88 1.44 -13.86
C MET A 1 -10.88 1.26 -14.99
N LYS A 2 -9.75 1.97 -14.98
CA LYS A 2 -8.68 1.81 -15.96
C LYS A 2 -7.48 1.13 -15.29
N PHE A 3 -6.79 0.27 -16.03
CA PHE A 3 -5.70 -0.55 -15.52
C PHE A 3 -4.44 -0.42 -16.41
N SER A 4 -3.26 -0.65 -15.83
CA SER A 4 -2.02 -0.88 -16.55
C SER A 4 -1.99 -2.27 -17.20
N ASN A 5 -0.93 -2.52 -17.97
CA ASN A 5 -0.65 -3.85 -18.54
C ASN A 5 -0.46 -4.93 -17.45
N ASN A 6 0.04 -4.54 -16.27
CA ASN A 6 0.15 -5.42 -15.11
C ASN A 6 -1.16 -5.52 -14.32
N ASN A 7 -2.28 -5.08 -14.88
CA ASN A 7 -3.61 -5.09 -14.26
C ASN A 7 -3.71 -4.24 -12.97
N VAL A 8 -2.87 -3.21 -12.80
CA VAL A 8 -2.89 -2.31 -11.63
C VAL A 8 -3.74 -1.09 -11.94
N LEU A 9 -4.56 -0.64 -10.99
CA LEU A 9 -5.40 0.55 -11.13
C LEU A 9 -4.55 1.78 -11.41
N LEU A 10 -4.97 2.60 -12.39
CA LEU A 10 -4.26 3.85 -12.68
C LEU A 10 -4.24 4.80 -11.47
N ASP A 11 -5.25 4.76 -10.59
CA ASP A 11 -5.26 5.55 -9.36
C ASP A 11 -4.21 5.08 -8.34
N THR A 12 -3.90 3.78 -8.32
CA THR A 12 -2.77 3.24 -7.55
C THR A 12 -1.44 3.74 -8.11
N ILE A 13 -1.26 3.69 -9.43
CA ILE A 13 -0.04 4.17 -10.10
C ILE A 13 0.17 5.66 -9.86
N ARG A 14 -0.88 6.49 -10.01
CA ARG A 14 -0.84 7.92 -9.70
C ARG A 14 -0.39 8.17 -8.26
N TYR A 15 -0.91 7.38 -7.32
CA TYR A 15 -0.51 7.49 -5.92
C TYR A 15 0.96 7.12 -5.73
N PHE A 16 1.44 6.04 -6.33
CA PHE A 16 2.86 5.64 -6.27
C PHE A 16 3.77 6.72 -6.86
N CYS A 17 3.47 7.24 -8.05
CA CYS A 17 4.22 8.35 -8.63
C CYS A 17 4.24 9.57 -7.71
N GLY A 18 3.09 9.96 -7.15
CA GLY A 18 3.01 11.07 -6.19
C GLY A 18 3.85 10.85 -4.93
N ALA A 19 3.93 9.61 -4.44
CA ALA A 19 4.77 9.27 -3.31
C ALA A 19 6.27 9.39 -3.64
N PHE A 20 6.69 8.92 -4.83
CA PHE A 20 8.09 8.98 -5.27
C PHE A 20 8.55 10.37 -5.67
N MET A 21 7.69 11.20 -6.29
CA MET A 21 8.02 12.60 -6.58
C MET A 21 8.35 13.39 -5.31
N ARG A 22 7.69 13.09 -4.19
CA ARG A 22 7.97 13.74 -2.89
C ARG A 22 9.21 13.19 -2.19
N SER A 23 9.56 11.94 -2.44
CA SER A 23 10.65 11.25 -1.73
C SER A 23 11.05 9.99 -2.50
N PRO A 24 11.96 10.08 -3.50
CA PRO A 24 12.32 8.93 -4.33
C PRO A 24 13.06 7.85 -3.54
N TYR A 25 13.87 8.26 -2.55
CA TYR A 25 14.55 7.34 -1.64
C TYR A 25 13.70 7.09 -0.39
N MET A 26 13.35 5.82 -0.17
CA MET A 26 12.49 5.42 0.94
C MET A 26 13.05 4.18 1.65
N ALA A 27 13.11 4.23 2.98
CA ALA A 27 13.34 3.03 3.78
C ALA A 27 12.13 2.09 3.72
N MET A 28 12.35 0.80 3.96
CA MET A 28 11.33 -0.26 3.93
C MET A 28 9.99 0.10 4.61
N PRO A 29 9.96 0.73 5.80
CA PRO A 29 8.68 1.08 6.42
C PRO A 29 7.85 2.10 5.63
N ARG A 30 8.51 3.00 4.90
CA ARG A 30 7.83 3.97 4.04
C ARG A 30 7.35 3.29 2.75
N ILE A 31 8.12 2.36 2.20
CA ILE A 31 7.68 1.52 1.07
C ILE A 31 6.44 0.68 1.44
N ILE A 32 6.44 0.00 2.59
CA ILE A 32 5.27 -0.77 3.08
C ILE A 32 4.06 0.15 3.27
N LYS A 33 4.28 1.38 3.77
CA LYS A 33 3.22 2.38 3.89
C LYS A 33 2.62 2.74 2.51
N VAL A 34 3.44 2.99 1.49
CA VAL A 34 2.97 3.31 0.13
C VAL A 34 2.26 2.11 -0.51
N LEU A 35 2.82 0.91 -0.38
CA LEU A 35 2.18 -0.32 -0.87
C LEU A 35 0.81 -0.53 -0.23
N SER A 36 0.69 -0.31 1.09
CA SER A 36 -0.58 -0.50 1.83
C SER A 36 -1.71 0.45 1.39
N THR A 37 -1.40 1.51 0.66
CA THR A 37 -2.40 2.49 0.14
C THR A 37 -2.85 2.18 -1.29
N ALA A 38 -2.45 1.06 -1.88
CA ALA A 38 -2.94 0.60 -3.17
C ALA A 38 -4.48 0.41 -3.15
N TYR A 39 -5.16 0.91 -4.18
CA TYR A 39 -6.61 0.86 -4.29
C TYR A 39 -7.15 -0.56 -4.51
N GLU A 40 -6.29 -1.50 -4.91
CA GLU A 40 -6.56 -2.94 -4.94
C GLU A 40 -6.96 -3.48 -3.56
N PHE A 41 -6.50 -2.82 -2.49
CA PHE A 41 -6.86 -3.15 -1.11
C PHE A 41 -8.06 -2.35 -0.60
N ASN A 42 -8.71 -1.55 -1.44
CA ASN A 42 -9.82 -0.70 -1.06
C ASN A 42 -11.17 -1.35 -1.47
N PRO A 43 -12.10 -1.61 -0.52
CA PRO A 43 -13.40 -2.23 -0.81
C PRO A 43 -14.32 -1.41 -1.75
N ASN A 44 -14.03 -0.12 -1.93
CA ASN A 44 -14.74 0.73 -2.89
C ASN A 44 -14.35 0.41 -4.34
N TYR A 45 -13.13 -0.12 -4.55
CA TYR A 45 -12.58 -0.42 -5.87
C TYR A 45 -12.51 -1.93 -6.14
N ASN A 46 -12.38 -2.73 -5.09
CA ASN A 46 -12.26 -4.18 -5.17
C ASN A 46 -13.21 -4.88 -4.19
N LYS A 47 -14.21 -5.58 -4.72
CA LYS A 47 -15.25 -6.26 -3.93
C LYS A 47 -14.78 -7.56 -3.26
N GLU A 48 -13.60 -8.06 -3.63
CA GLU A 48 -12.97 -9.18 -2.92
C GLU A 48 -12.42 -8.75 -1.55
N ILE A 49 -12.21 -7.44 -1.34
CA ILE A 49 -11.80 -6.90 -0.05
C ILE A 49 -13.01 -6.66 0.83
N ILE A 50 -12.95 -7.20 2.05
CA ILE A 50 -14.02 -7.09 3.03
C ILE A 50 -13.54 -6.25 4.22
N CYS A 51 -14.32 -5.24 4.56
CA CYS A 51 -14.24 -4.54 5.84
C CYS A 51 -15.34 -5.06 6.74
N ARG A 52 -14.96 -5.53 7.94
CA ARG A 52 -15.88 -6.13 8.92
C ARG A 52 -15.93 -5.26 10.17
N PRO A 53 -17.06 -5.21 10.90
CA PRO A 53 -17.09 -4.59 12.22
C PRO A 53 -16.05 -5.17 13.18
N SER A 54 -15.72 -6.45 13.05
CA SER A 54 -14.68 -7.13 13.85
C SER A 54 -13.26 -6.58 13.60
N ASP A 55 -13.01 -5.91 12.47
CA ASP A 55 -11.70 -5.29 12.22
C ASP A 55 -11.38 -4.24 13.30
N ASN A 56 -12.40 -3.56 13.86
CA ASN A 56 -12.24 -2.54 14.89
C ASN A 56 -11.82 -3.12 16.24
N THR A 57 -12.00 -4.42 16.47
CA THR A 57 -11.61 -5.11 17.70
C THR A 57 -10.39 -6.01 17.49
N GLU A 58 -10.21 -6.56 16.29
CA GLU A 58 -9.10 -7.48 15.96
C GLU A 58 -7.81 -6.74 15.57
N LEU A 59 -7.88 -5.58 14.90
CA LEU A 59 -6.69 -4.84 14.46
C LEU A 59 -5.93 -4.15 15.61
N PRO A 60 -6.56 -3.48 16.59
CA PRO A 60 -5.83 -2.82 17.67
C PRO A 60 -4.84 -3.75 18.43
N PRO A 61 -5.23 -4.96 18.89
CA PRO A 61 -4.29 -5.84 19.58
C PRO A 61 -3.20 -6.39 18.64
N LEU A 62 -3.49 -6.60 17.35
CA LEU A 62 -2.47 -6.97 16.37
C LEU A 62 -1.44 -5.85 16.19
N ILE A 63 -1.90 -4.60 16.09
CA ILE A 63 -1.05 -3.42 15.92
C ILE A 63 -0.09 -3.25 17.10
N MET A 64 -0.55 -3.54 18.32
CA MET A 64 0.30 -3.49 19.53
C MET A 64 1.40 -4.55 19.55
N GLN A 65 1.25 -5.65 18.80
CA GLN A 65 2.29 -6.69 18.71
C GLN A 65 3.40 -6.34 17.71
N ILE A 66 3.19 -5.35 16.83
CA ILE A 66 4.14 -5.00 15.77
C ILE A 66 5.15 -3.97 16.32
N PRO A 67 6.45 -4.34 16.50
CA PRO A 67 7.43 -3.49 17.16
C PRO A 67 7.62 -2.13 16.47
N PHE A 68 7.49 -2.10 15.14
CA PHE A 68 7.62 -0.86 14.37
C PHE A 68 6.57 0.20 14.78
N PHE A 69 5.36 -0.21 15.16
CA PHE A 69 4.31 0.72 15.55
C PHE A 69 4.42 1.16 17.01
N THR A 70 4.90 0.27 17.89
CA THR A 70 4.99 0.53 19.32
C THR A 70 6.29 1.24 19.74
N ILE A 71 7.44 0.84 19.18
CA ILE A 71 8.76 1.43 19.53
C ILE A 71 8.86 2.86 19.01
N PHE A 72 8.47 3.08 17.74
CA PHE A 72 8.57 4.39 17.12
C PHE A 72 7.37 5.31 17.41
N LYS A 73 6.39 4.85 18.19
CA LYS A 73 5.12 5.54 18.51
C LYS A 73 4.48 6.22 17.29
N LYS A 74 4.66 5.65 16.10
CA LYS A 74 4.10 6.22 14.88
C LYS A 74 2.64 5.84 14.84
N ALA A 75 1.77 6.82 15.04
CA ALA A 75 0.35 6.66 14.81
C ALA A 75 0.13 6.02 13.43
N ILE A 76 -0.63 4.94 13.38
CA ILE A 76 -1.04 4.34 12.11
C ILE A 76 -2.11 5.24 11.52
N VAL A 77 -1.67 6.26 10.80
CA VAL A 77 -2.53 7.18 10.07
C VAL A 77 -2.78 6.64 8.66
N GLY A 78 -4.02 6.80 8.22
CA GLY A 78 -4.50 6.40 6.90
C GLY A 78 -5.97 6.01 6.91
N SER A 79 -6.51 5.76 5.73
CA SER A 79 -7.83 5.14 5.58
C SER A 79 -7.89 3.75 6.22
N PRO A 80 -9.04 3.30 6.76
CA PRO A 80 -9.15 2.01 7.45
C PRO A 80 -8.60 0.81 6.67
N TYR A 81 -8.88 0.72 5.36
CA TYR A 81 -8.38 -0.37 4.53
C TYR A 81 -6.84 -0.37 4.45
N SER A 82 -6.22 0.82 4.33
CA SER A 82 -4.77 0.95 4.22
C SER A 82 -4.07 0.63 5.53
N VAL A 83 -4.72 0.96 6.65
CA VAL A 83 -4.23 0.63 8.00
C VAL A 83 -4.27 -0.88 8.21
N LYS A 84 -5.40 -1.51 7.88
CA LYS A 84 -5.57 -2.96 7.88
C LYS A 84 -4.52 -3.64 7.01
N ALA A 85 -4.36 -3.20 5.76
CA ALA A 85 -3.38 -3.79 4.86
C ALA A 85 -1.95 -3.69 5.36
N ARG A 86 -1.58 -2.53 5.92
CA ARG A 86 -0.26 -2.31 6.52
C ARG A 86 -0.02 -3.25 7.70
N ALA A 87 -0.99 -3.36 8.61
CA ALA A 87 -0.88 -4.26 9.76
C ALA A 87 -0.73 -5.72 9.32
N LEU A 88 -1.47 -6.16 8.29
CA LEU A 88 -1.41 -7.52 7.78
C LEU A 88 -0.09 -7.84 7.04
N ILE A 89 0.50 -6.86 6.34
CA ILE A 89 1.85 -7.01 5.75
C ILE A 89 2.89 -7.21 6.86
N TYR A 90 2.89 -6.37 7.90
CA TYR A 90 3.80 -6.56 9.03
C TYR A 90 3.54 -7.87 9.78
N ALA A 91 2.28 -8.24 10.00
CA ALA A 91 1.93 -9.53 10.60
C ALA A 91 2.46 -10.72 9.80
N HIS A 92 2.52 -10.63 8.47
CA HIS A 92 3.16 -11.65 7.63
C HIS A 92 4.67 -11.69 7.84
N LEU A 93 5.35 -10.53 7.81
CA LEU A 93 6.80 -10.44 7.95
C LEU A 93 7.28 -10.93 9.34
N GLU A 94 6.52 -10.60 10.38
CA GLU A 94 6.77 -11.00 11.77
C GLU A 94 6.19 -12.39 12.11
N ARG A 95 5.55 -13.07 11.14
CA ARG A 95 4.93 -14.39 11.30
C ARG A 95 3.92 -14.47 12.47
N LEU A 96 3.16 -13.41 12.68
CA LEU A 96 2.12 -13.36 13.71
C LEU A 96 0.94 -14.27 13.35
N GLU A 97 0.36 -14.89 14.38
CA GLU A 97 -0.89 -15.64 14.25
C GLU A 97 -2.08 -14.70 14.07
N LEU A 98 -3.03 -15.10 13.24
CA LEU A 98 -4.21 -14.32 12.91
C LEU A 98 -5.46 -15.21 12.97
N PRO A 99 -6.64 -14.67 13.36
CA PRO A 99 -7.87 -15.43 13.30
C PRO A 99 -8.13 -16.01 11.91
N ALA A 100 -8.30 -17.32 11.84
CA ALA A 100 -8.27 -18.10 10.60
C ALA A 100 -9.35 -17.68 9.58
N ASN A 101 -10.52 -17.26 10.05
CA ASN A 101 -11.69 -16.97 9.21
C ASN A 101 -11.87 -15.48 8.91
N THR A 102 -11.02 -14.59 9.44
CA THR A 102 -11.10 -13.14 9.23
C THR A 102 -9.76 -12.60 8.71
N LEU A 103 -8.90 -12.07 9.59
CA LEU A 103 -7.65 -11.41 9.22
C LEU A 103 -6.68 -12.33 8.47
N HIS A 104 -6.70 -13.64 8.73
CA HIS A 104 -5.84 -14.56 7.99
C HIS A 104 -6.20 -14.61 6.50
N VAL A 105 -7.50 -14.67 6.18
CA VAL A 105 -8.00 -14.66 4.79
C VAL A 105 -7.61 -13.36 4.10
N ASP A 106 -7.79 -12.23 4.78
CA ASP A 106 -7.43 -10.93 4.23
C ASP A 106 -5.91 -10.81 4.02
N ARG A 107 -5.09 -11.34 4.94
CA ARG A 107 -3.63 -11.41 4.78
C ARG A 107 -3.26 -12.21 3.54
N GLN A 108 -3.86 -13.37 3.32
CA GLN A 108 -3.57 -14.20 2.15
C GLN A 108 -3.82 -13.44 0.86
N TYR A 109 -4.94 -12.71 0.77
CA TYR A 109 -5.23 -11.86 -0.38
C TYR A 109 -4.13 -10.80 -0.59
N ILE A 110 -3.81 -10.04 0.45
CA ILE A 110 -2.86 -8.93 0.37
C ILE A 110 -1.47 -9.43 -0.04
N ILE A 111 -0.99 -10.51 0.58
CA ILE A 111 0.33 -11.07 0.30
C ILE A 111 0.38 -11.66 -1.12
N LYS A 112 -0.68 -12.34 -1.58
CA LYS A 112 -0.77 -12.86 -2.95
C LYS A 112 -0.67 -11.74 -4.02
N HIS A 113 -1.24 -10.57 -3.76
CA HIS A 113 -1.27 -9.46 -4.72
C HIS A 113 -0.11 -8.48 -4.59
N SER A 114 0.60 -8.50 -3.47
CA SER A 114 1.73 -7.59 -3.20
C SER A 114 2.85 -7.65 -4.25
N PRO A 115 3.30 -8.82 -4.75
CA PRO A 115 4.38 -8.86 -5.74
C PRO A 115 4.09 -8.05 -7.00
N ARG A 116 2.87 -8.19 -7.54
CA ARG A 116 2.42 -7.45 -8.73
C ARG A 116 2.37 -5.94 -8.50
N LEU A 117 1.93 -5.52 -7.31
CA LEU A 117 1.90 -4.11 -6.93
C LEU A 117 3.29 -3.55 -6.68
N ILE A 118 4.22 -4.35 -6.16
CA ILE A 118 5.62 -3.97 -5.98
C ILE A 118 6.29 -3.77 -7.34
N ASP A 119 6.04 -4.65 -8.31
CA ASP A 119 6.54 -4.49 -9.68
C ASP A 119 6.07 -3.17 -10.30
N GLU A 120 4.77 -2.88 -10.19
CA GLU A 120 4.23 -1.60 -10.66
C GLU A 120 4.76 -0.39 -9.88
N MET A 121 5.01 -0.53 -8.58
CA MET A 121 5.63 0.51 -7.76
C MET A 121 7.06 0.81 -8.23
N ILE A 122 7.84 -0.20 -8.63
CA ILE A 122 9.16 -0.02 -9.24
C ILE A 122 9.03 0.68 -10.59
N ASN A 123 8.09 0.27 -11.45
CA ASN A 123 7.83 0.93 -12.73
C ASN A 123 7.41 2.40 -12.54
N SER A 124 6.61 2.70 -11.51
CA SER A 124 6.21 4.06 -11.16
C SER A 124 7.41 4.91 -10.72
N LEU A 125 8.36 4.34 -9.97
CA LEU A 125 9.60 5.02 -9.62
C LEU A 125 10.46 5.29 -10.87
N LEU A 126 10.64 4.29 -11.73
CA LEU A 126 11.40 4.45 -12.98
C LEU A 126 10.81 5.53 -13.88
N TYR A 127 9.48 5.58 -13.98
CA TYR A 127 8.78 6.65 -14.68
C TYR A 127 9.09 8.02 -14.08
N VAL A 128 8.93 8.19 -12.76
CA VAL A 128 9.22 9.47 -12.08
C VAL A 128 10.69 9.90 -12.29
N LEU A 129 11.63 8.96 -12.21
CA LEU A 129 13.05 9.26 -12.46
C LEU A 129 13.30 9.66 -13.92
N ALA A 130 12.70 8.98 -14.88
CA ALA A 130 12.81 9.33 -16.30
C ALA A 130 12.29 10.75 -16.58
N VAL A 131 11.12 11.09 -16.04
CA VAL A 131 10.55 12.44 -16.14
C VAL A 131 11.44 13.48 -15.47
N ALA A 132 12.02 13.17 -14.30
CA ALA A 132 12.93 14.08 -13.61
C ALA A 132 14.25 14.34 -14.36
N MET A 133 14.71 13.37 -15.15
CA MET A 133 15.92 13.50 -15.96
C MET A 133 15.67 14.19 -17.31
N ASP A 134 14.42 14.30 -17.74
CA ASP A 134 14.02 14.97 -18.97
C ASP A 134 13.32 16.30 -18.64
N GLU A 135 14.09 17.40 -18.59
CA GLU A 135 13.59 18.73 -18.19
C GLU A 135 12.37 19.19 -19.00
N GLY A 136 12.17 18.67 -20.23
CA GLY A 136 11.03 19.00 -21.08
C GLY A 136 9.71 18.30 -20.73
N LEU A 137 9.75 17.13 -20.06
CA LEU A 137 8.53 16.37 -19.73
C LEU A 137 7.94 16.75 -18.35
N LEU A 138 8.76 17.37 -17.49
CA LEU A 138 8.37 17.78 -16.14
C LEU A 138 7.28 18.86 -16.17
N SER A 139 7.33 19.78 -17.15
CA SER A 139 6.30 20.81 -17.38
C SER A 139 4.96 20.21 -17.79
N ASP A 140 4.99 19.16 -18.62
CA ASP A 140 3.78 18.50 -19.12
C ASP A 140 3.09 17.69 -18.01
N VAL A 141 3.86 17.03 -17.15
CA VAL A 141 3.31 16.27 -16.01
C VAL A 141 2.67 17.20 -14.97
N ILE A 142 3.25 18.37 -14.68
CA ILE A 142 2.64 19.35 -13.76
C ILE A 142 1.31 19.87 -14.32
N SER A 143 1.16 19.98 -15.64
CA SER A 143 -0.08 20.45 -16.28
C SER A 143 -1.24 19.43 -16.25
N PHE A 144 -0.96 18.17 -15.90
CA PHE A 144 -1.97 17.11 -15.75
C PHE A 144 -2.42 16.88 -14.28
N PHE A 145 -1.89 17.66 -13.34
CA PHE A 145 -2.30 17.68 -11.93
C PHE A 145 -3.06 18.96 -11.59
#